data_AF-A0A2A4SDA4-F1
#
_entry.id   AF-A0A2A4SDA4-F1
#
_cell.length_a   1.000
_cell.length_b   1.000
_cell.length_c   1.000
_cell.angle_alpha   90.00
_cell.angle_beta   90.00
_cell.angle_gamma   90.00
#
_symmetry.space_group_name_H-M   'P 1'
#
loop_
_entity.id
_entity.type
_entity.pdbx_description
1 polymer ?
#
loop_
_entity_poly.entity_id
_entity_poly.type
_entity_poly.pdbx_seq_one_letter_code
_entity_poly.pdbx_strand_id
1 'polypeptide(L)'
;MTRFLLVFVLAFSSALLVAYYVESLAAPIFKELLSAFIVLTLITGTISYALYSYVDGIIKDIATDDRVNNKEQFNVVITKLSELKKEILVNAFTVVMLLIIERVSHGVSLVFPITNDQPFNWVWAFSISVRVACFASSVAIAVVQFRGFIYANEFRTIISRAK
;
A
#
# COMPACT_ATOMS: atom_id res chain seq x y z
N MET A 1 2.87 -2.88 -11.85
CA MET A 1 3.52 -4.13 -11.39
C MET A 1 5.05 -4.03 -11.36
N THR A 2 5.74 -3.72 -12.46
CA THR A 2 7.23 -3.62 -12.50
C THR A 2 7.82 -2.62 -11.49
N ARG A 3 7.21 -1.43 -11.34
CA ARG A 3 7.63 -0.43 -10.33
C ARG A 3 7.53 -0.95 -8.90
N PHE A 4 6.52 -1.76 -8.58
CA PHE A 4 6.37 -2.37 -7.25
C PHE A 4 7.44 -3.43 -6.98
N LEU A 5 7.71 -4.29 -7.96
CA LEU A 5 8.79 -5.27 -7.85
C LEU A 5 10.15 -4.59 -7.65
N LEU A 6 10.42 -3.48 -8.34
CA LEU A 6 11.66 -2.73 -8.14
C LEU A 6 11.76 -2.16 -6.71
N VAL A 7 10.70 -1.56 -6.18
CA VAL A 7 10.68 -1.07 -4.79
C VAL A 7 10.91 -2.21 -3.81
N PHE A 8 10.26 -3.36 -4.03
CA PHE A 8 10.42 -4.53 -3.19
C PHE A 8 11.86 -5.05 -3.19
N VAL A 9 12.46 -5.24 -4.37
CA VAL A 9 13.84 -5.75 -4.51
C VAL A 9 14.85 -4.77 -3.93
N LEU A 10 14.71 -3.47 -4.17
CA LEU A 10 15.61 -2.46 -3.61
C LEU A 10 15.50 -2.38 -2.09
N ALA A 11 14.28 -2.40 -1.55
CA ALA A 11 14.04 -2.40 -0.10
C ALA A 11 14.57 -3.69 0.56
N PHE A 12 14.39 -4.84 -0.09
CA PHE A 12 14.92 -6.12 0.38
C PHE A 12 16.45 -6.10 0.40
N SER A 13 17.10 -5.72 -0.70
CA SER A 13 18.56 -5.71 -0.81
C SER A 13 19.20 -4.70 0.15
N SER A 14 18.59 -3.53 0.33
CA SER A 14 19.08 -2.54 1.30
C SER A 14 18.91 -3.01 2.75
N ALA A 15 17.77 -3.63 3.09
CA ALA A 15 17.57 -4.22 4.40
C ALA A 15 18.56 -5.35 4.70
N LEU A 16 18.85 -6.19 3.69
CA LEU A 16 19.80 -7.30 3.83
C LEU A 16 21.24 -6.80 3.99
N LEU A 17 21.63 -5.76 3.26
CA LEU A 17 22.93 -5.10 3.45
C LEU A 17 23.06 -4.50 4.86
N VAL A 18 22.03 -3.81 5.35
CA VAL A 18 22.03 -3.24 6.70
C VAL A 18 22.09 -4.36 7.76
N ALA A 19 21.34 -5.45 7.57
CA ALA A 19 21.39 -6.60 8.47
C ALA A 19 22.77 -7.27 8.51
N TYR A 20 23.50 -7.29 7.38
CA TYR A 20 24.83 -7.88 7.27
C TYR A 20 25.94 -7.00 7.84
N TYR A 21 25.91 -5.68 7.60
CA TYR A 21 26.98 -4.78 8.04
C TYR A 21 26.76 -4.19 9.44
N VAL A 22 25.53 -4.17 9.94
CA VAL A 22 25.14 -3.46 11.16
C VAL A 22 24.43 -4.43 12.11
N GLU A 23 25.00 -5.62 12.32
CA GLU A 23 24.36 -6.77 12.96
C GLU A 23 23.70 -6.47 14.33
N SER A 24 24.40 -5.72 15.21
CA SER A 24 23.90 -5.42 16.57
C SER A 24 22.85 -4.31 16.64
N LEU A 25 22.86 -3.38 15.69
CA LEU A 25 21.98 -2.20 15.64
C LEU A 25 20.81 -2.38 14.67
N ALA A 26 20.89 -3.33 13.74
CA ALA A 26 19.84 -3.61 12.77
C ALA A 26 18.54 -4.08 13.45
N ALA A 27 18.65 -4.96 14.44
CA ALA A 27 17.49 -5.51 15.15
C ALA A 27 16.58 -4.45 15.80
N PRO A 28 17.09 -3.51 16.63
CA PRO A 28 16.25 -2.47 17.21
C PRO A 28 15.70 -1.48 16.16
N ILE A 29 16.48 -1.11 15.15
CA ILE A 29 16.04 -0.21 14.07
C ILE A 29 14.86 -0.82 13.30
N PHE A 30 14.98 -2.08 12.88
CA PHE A 30 13.91 -2.74 12.15
C PHE A 30 12.68 -2.99 13.02
N LYS A 31 12.86 -3.24 14.32
CA LYS A 31 11.74 -3.38 15.25
C LYS A 31 10.91 -2.10 15.34
N GLU A 32 11.57 -0.94 15.43
CA GLU A 32 10.85 0.34 15.43
C GLU A 32 10.24 0.70 14.08
N LEU A 33 10.92 0.40 12.98
CA LEU A 33 10.33 0.60 11.66
C LEU A 33 9.06 -0.23 11.46
N LEU A 34 9.11 -1.50 11.88
CA LEU A 34 8.01 -2.46 11.70
C LEU A 34 6.86 -2.24 12.69
N SER A 35 7.10 -1.58 13.84
CA SER A 35 6.05 -1.22 14.79
C SER A 35 5.00 -0.29 14.16
N ALA A 36 5.43 0.58 13.25
CA ALA A 36 4.56 1.49 12.51
C ALA A 36 3.73 0.81 11.41
N PHE A 37 4.03 -0.44 11.03
CA PHE A 37 3.42 -1.06 9.87
C PHE A 37 1.92 -1.30 10.04
N ILE A 38 1.48 -1.73 11.22
CA ILE A 38 0.06 -1.95 11.51
C ILE A 38 -0.74 -0.65 11.32
N VAL A 39 -0.20 0.45 11.84
CA VAL A 39 -0.81 1.78 11.74
C VAL A 39 -0.89 2.20 10.27
N LEU A 40 0.18 2.01 9.50
CA LEU A 40 0.20 2.30 8.07
C LEU A 40 -0.85 1.50 7.30
N THR A 41 -0.97 0.19 7.55
CA THR A 41 -1.98 -0.66 6.91
C THR A 41 -3.40 -0.20 7.27
N LEU A 42 -3.64 0.18 8.53
CA LEU A 42 -4.94 0.66 8.97
C LEU A 42 -5.31 1.98 8.27
N ILE A 43 -4.40 2.96 8.26
CA ILE A 43 -4.59 4.24 7.55
C ILE A 43 -4.88 3.98 6.06
N THR A 44 -4.06 3.14 5.43
CA THR A 44 -4.21 2.84 3.99
C THR A 44 -5.54 2.15 3.70
N GLY A 45 -5.96 1.21 4.55
CA GLY A 45 -7.25 0.53 4.44
C GLY A 45 -8.42 1.50 4.60
N THR A 46 -8.40 2.37 5.61
CA THR A 46 -9.44 3.38 5.84
C THR A 46 -9.54 4.35 4.67
N ILE A 47 -8.40 4.85 4.15
CA ILE A 47 -8.38 5.75 2.99
C ILE A 47 -8.90 5.04 1.75
N SER A 48 -8.51 3.78 1.53
CA SER A 48 -9.03 2.96 0.43
C SER A 48 -10.55 2.89 0.44
N TYR A 49 -11.12 2.63 1.63
CA TYR A 49 -12.56 2.53 1.79
C TYR A 49 -13.26 3.88 1.60
N ALA A 50 -12.71 4.96 2.17
CA ALA A 50 -13.22 6.32 1.98
C ALA A 50 -13.23 6.72 0.50
N LEU A 51 -12.14 6.44 -0.23
CA LEU A 51 -12.02 6.62 -1.67
C LEU A 51 -13.06 5.82 -2.45
N TYR A 52 -13.23 4.54 -2.10
CA TYR A 52 -14.23 3.68 -2.72
C TYR A 52 -15.64 4.25 -2.56
N SER A 53 -16.01 4.65 -1.34
CA SER A 53 -17.32 5.23 -1.05
C SER A 53 -17.52 6.56 -1.78
N TYR A 54 -16.46 7.36 -1.87
CA TYR A 54 -16.48 8.63 -2.59
C TYR A 54 -16.69 8.45 -4.09
N VAL A 55 -15.94 7.54 -4.74
CA VAL A 55 -16.11 7.21 -6.16
C VAL A 55 -17.50 6.63 -6.43
N ASP A 56 -17.99 5.78 -5.54
CA ASP A 56 -19.35 5.22 -5.63
C ASP A 56 -20.44 6.30 -5.55
N GLY A 57 -20.24 7.30 -4.68
CA GLY A 57 -21.11 8.47 -4.59
C GLY A 57 -21.15 9.27 -5.89
N ILE A 58 -19.97 9.57 -6.47
CA ILE A 58 -19.89 10.29 -7.75
C ILE A 58 -20.61 9.52 -8.86
N ILE A 59 -20.45 8.20 -8.94
CA ILE A 59 -21.14 7.38 -9.95
C ILE A 59 -22.67 7.50 -9.81
N LYS A 60 -23.20 7.48 -8.57
CA LYS A 60 -24.64 7.62 -8.30
C LYS A 60 -25.18 9.01 -8.60
N ASP A 61 -24.42 10.05 -8.24
CA ASP A 61 -24.78 11.45 -8.49
C ASP A 61 -24.83 11.73 -10.00
N ILE A 62 -23.88 11.18 -10.75
CA ILE A 62 -23.87 11.29 -12.21
C ILE A 62 -25.04 10.50 -12.81
N ALA A 63 -25.35 9.30 -12.29
CA ALA A 63 -26.43 8.45 -12.81
C ALA A 63 -27.85 8.97 -12.57
N THR A 64 -28.02 9.94 -11.68
CA THR A 64 -29.31 10.57 -11.39
C THR A 64 -29.48 11.92 -12.11
N ASP A 65 -28.46 12.42 -12.82
CA ASP A 65 -28.54 13.67 -13.57
C ASP A 65 -29.13 13.42 -14.98
N ASP A 66 -30.47 13.51 -15.09
CA ASP A 66 -31.25 13.32 -16.33
C ASP A 66 -30.91 14.32 -17.46
N ARG A 67 -30.01 15.29 -17.21
CA ARG A 67 -29.62 16.36 -18.16
C ARG A 67 -28.50 15.95 -19.14
N VAL A 68 -27.94 14.75 -19.03
CA VAL A 68 -26.81 14.33 -19.86
C VAL A 68 -27.28 13.81 -21.23
N ASN A 69 -27.37 14.72 -22.20
CA ASN A 69 -27.70 14.43 -23.60
C ASN A 69 -26.71 13.49 -24.33
N ASN A 70 -25.55 13.16 -23.74
CA ASN A 70 -24.52 12.29 -24.33
C ASN A 70 -24.34 10.98 -23.55
N LYS A 71 -25.23 10.00 -23.79
CA LYS A 71 -25.18 8.65 -23.17
C LYS A 71 -23.87 7.90 -23.41
N GLU A 72 -23.16 8.15 -24.53
CA GLU A 72 -21.87 7.50 -24.81
C GLU A 72 -20.73 8.03 -23.94
N GLN A 73 -20.57 9.35 -23.83
CA GLN A 73 -19.53 9.94 -22.96
C GLN A 73 -19.75 9.59 -21.50
N PHE A 74 -21.02 9.49 -21.10
CA PHE A 74 -21.44 9.04 -19.78
C PHE A 74 -21.01 7.59 -19.48
N ASN A 75 -21.24 6.65 -20.40
CA ASN A 75 -20.79 5.27 -20.25
C ASN A 75 -19.27 5.16 -20.16
N VAL A 76 -18.52 6.00 -20.88
CA VAL A 76 -17.05 6.04 -20.79
C VAL A 76 -16.60 6.50 -19.40
N VAL A 77 -17.22 7.55 -18.85
CA VAL A 77 -16.88 8.07 -17.51
C VAL A 77 -17.20 7.06 -16.42
N ILE A 78 -18.37 6.41 -16.46
CA ILE A 78 -18.73 5.37 -15.50
C ILE A 78 -17.77 4.18 -15.58
N THR A 79 -17.40 3.77 -16.80
CA THR A 79 -16.44 2.67 -16.98
C THR A 79 -15.09 3.02 -16.36
N LYS A 80 -14.59 4.25 -16.59
CA LYS A 80 -13.33 4.72 -16.01
C LYS A 80 -13.37 4.84 -14.48
N LEU A 81 -14.49 5.30 -13.91
CA LEU A 81 -14.68 5.35 -12.46
C LEU A 81 -14.78 3.95 -11.84
N SER A 82 -15.41 3.00 -12.54
CA SER A 82 -15.48 1.60 -12.13
C SER A 82 -14.10 0.91 -12.17
N GLU A 83 -13.31 1.18 -13.21
CA GLU A 83 -11.91 0.74 -13.31
C GLU A 83 -11.09 1.28 -12.12
N LEU A 84 -11.22 2.57 -11.80
CA LEU A 84 -10.55 3.20 -10.67
C LEU A 84 -10.97 2.57 -9.33
N LYS A 85 -12.26 2.31 -9.15
CA LYS A 85 -12.82 1.63 -7.97
C LYS A 85 -12.22 0.24 -7.77
N LYS A 86 -12.09 -0.53 -8.87
CA LYS A 86 -11.45 -1.84 -8.86
C LYS A 86 -9.96 -1.73 -8.50
N GLU A 87 -9.25 -0.74 -9.04
CA GLU A 87 -7.84 -0.51 -8.72
C GLU A 87 -7.63 -0.17 -7.23
N ILE A 88 -8.47 0.71 -6.67
CA ILE A 88 -8.46 1.05 -5.24
C ILE A 88 -8.62 -0.21 -4.37
N LEU A 89 -9.56 -1.08 -4.72
CA LEU A 89 -9.84 -2.32 -3.98
C LEU A 89 -8.66 -3.30 -4.09
N VAL A 90 -8.09 -3.48 -5.28
CA VAL A 90 -6.91 -4.35 -5.49
C VAL A 90 -5.71 -3.84 -4.70
N ASN A 91 -5.47 -2.52 -4.67
CA ASN A 91 -4.39 -1.92 -3.90
C ASN A 91 -4.58 -2.15 -2.39
N ALA A 92 -5.80 -1.97 -1.88
CA ALA A 92 -6.14 -2.22 -0.48
C ALA A 92 -5.88 -3.69 -0.09
N PHE A 93 -6.38 -4.64 -0.89
CA PHE A 93 -6.15 -6.07 -0.68
C PHE A 93 -4.67 -6.43 -0.74
N THR A 94 -3.90 -5.78 -1.62
CA THR A 94 -2.45 -6.01 -1.73
C THR A 94 -1.74 -5.60 -0.43
N VAL A 95 -2.08 -4.46 0.17
CA VAL A 95 -1.50 -4.03 1.46
C VAL A 95 -1.86 -5.00 2.58
N VAL A 96 -3.10 -5.51 2.61
CA VAL A 96 -3.52 -6.52 3.59
C VAL A 96 -2.72 -7.82 3.41
N MET A 97 -2.52 -8.28 2.16
CA MET A 97 -1.71 -9.47 1.89
C MET A 97 -0.24 -9.28 2.29
N LEU A 98 0.33 -8.09 2.05
CA LEU A 98 1.69 -7.76 2.52
C LEU A 98 1.80 -7.79 4.05
N LEU A 99 0.76 -7.35 4.77
CA LEU A 99 0.71 -7.46 6.23
C LEU A 99 0.67 -8.92 6.68
N ILE A 100 -0.11 -9.79 6.01
CA ILE A 100 -0.13 -11.22 6.33
C ILE A 100 1.26 -11.85 6.13
N ILE A 101 1.90 -11.58 5.00
CA ILE A 101 3.26 -12.06 4.73
C ILE A 101 4.23 -11.59 5.82
N GLU A 102 4.16 -10.32 6.21
CA GLU A 102 5.00 -9.79 7.28
C GLU A 102 4.78 -10.49 8.62
N ARG A 103 3.53 -10.80 8.98
CA ARG A 103 3.22 -11.54 10.22
C ARG A 103 3.73 -12.96 10.20
N VAL A 104 3.63 -13.64 9.06
CA VAL A 104 4.20 -14.98 8.88
C VAL A 104 5.71 -14.93 9.01
N SER A 105 6.38 -13.97 8.33
CA SER A 105 7.82 -13.75 8.46
C SER A 105 8.22 -13.42 9.90
N HIS A 106 7.42 -12.61 10.62
CA HIS A 106 7.68 -12.36 12.02
C HIS A 106 7.65 -13.65 12.86
N GLY A 107 6.68 -14.54 12.63
CA GLY A 107 6.65 -15.86 13.25
C GLY A 107 7.94 -16.65 13.00
N VAL A 108 8.43 -16.68 11.76
CA VAL A 108 9.71 -17.31 11.41
C VAL A 108 10.88 -16.67 12.16
N SER A 109 10.91 -15.34 12.28
CA SER A 109 11.99 -14.64 13.01
C SER A 109 12.03 -14.94 14.51
N LEU A 110 10.90 -15.35 15.11
CA LEU A 110 10.82 -15.73 16.51
C LEU A 110 11.32 -17.16 16.75
N VAL A 111 11.15 -18.05 15.77
CA VAL A 111 11.64 -19.44 15.82
C VAL A 111 13.17 -19.49 15.67
N PHE A 112 13.75 -18.54 14.93
CA PHE A 112 15.19 -18.41 14.71
C PHE A 112 15.72 -17.10 15.30
N PRO A 113 15.75 -16.95 16.64
CA PRO A 113 16.21 -15.72 17.27
C PRO A 113 17.72 -15.55 17.12
N ILE A 114 18.14 -14.31 16.95
CA ILE A 114 19.53 -13.89 17.14
C ILE A 114 19.82 -13.73 18.64
N THR A 115 21.00 -14.13 19.07
CA THR A 115 21.48 -13.99 20.46
C THR A 115 22.74 -13.12 20.46
N ASN A 116 23.08 -12.50 21.61
CA ASN A 116 24.26 -11.64 21.69
C ASN A 116 25.57 -12.36 21.34
N ASP A 117 25.62 -13.68 21.50
CA ASP A 117 26.78 -14.51 21.15
C ASP A 117 26.83 -14.90 19.67
N GLN A 118 25.70 -14.83 18.96
CA GLN A 118 25.57 -15.07 17.52
C GLN A 118 24.69 -13.96 16.90
N PRO A 119 25.29 -12.79 16.64
CA PRO A 119 24.56 -11.59 16.21
C PRO A 119 23.97 -11.73 14.79
N PHE A 120 24.38 -12.74 14.02
CA PHE A 120 23.92 -12.94 12.65
C PHE A 120 23.42 -14.37 12.40
N ASN A 121 22.19 -14.44 11.88
CA ASN A 121 21.59 -15.67 11.36
C ASN A 121 20.96 -15.37 9.99
N TRP A 122 21.36 -16.13 8.96
CA TRP A 122 20.85 -15.95 7.60
C TRP A 122 19.32 -16.05 7.49
N VAL A 123 18.69 -16.95 8.26
CA VAL A 123 17.23 -17.12 8.26
C VAL A 123 16.55 -15.90 8.88
N TRP A 124 17.13 -15.36 9.95
CA TRP A 124 16.66 -14.12 10.58
C TRP A 124 16.84 -12.91 9.66
N ALA A 125 18.03 -12.76 9.07
CA ALA A 125 18.38 -11.66 8.18
C ALA A 125 17.51 -11.67 6.90
N PHE A 126 17.23 -12.84 6.34
CA PHE A 126 16.30 -12.99 5.24
C PHE A 126 14.88 -12.60 5.66
N SER A 127 14.40 -13.14 6.78
CA SER A 127 13.05 -12.87 7.28
C SER A 127 12.83 -11.38 7.56
N ILE A 128 13.76 -10.71 8.25
CA ILE A 128 13.64 -9.27 8.55
C ILE A 128 13.68 -8.43 7.26
N SER A 129 14.48 -8.83 6.28
CA SER A 129 14.56 -8.14 4.98
C SER A 129 13.24 -8.25 4.20
N VAL A 130 12.57 -9.41 4.23
CA VAL A 130 11.22 -9.56 3.66
C VAL A 130 10.25 -8.61 4.36
N ARG A 131 10.27 -8.53 5.69
CA ARG A 131 9.39 -7.65 6.46
C ARG A 131 9.58 -6.18 6.10
N VAL A 132 10.84 -5.72 6.00
CA VAL A 132 11.16 -4.34 5.60
C VAL A 132 10.73 -4.08 4.15
N ALA A 133 10.91 -5.04 3.24
CA ALA A 133 10.45 -4.92 1.86
C ALA A 133 8.92 -4.83 1.76
N CYS A 134 8.18 -5.60 2.57
CA CYS A 134 6.72 -5.53 2.68
C CYS A 134 6.27 -4.15 3.21
N PHE A 135 6.95 -3.62 4.22
CA PHE A 135 6.70 -2.28 4.75
C PHE A 135 6.90 -1.20 3.69
N ALA A 136 8.08 -1.17 3.04
CA ALA A 136 8.41 -0.20 2.01
C ALA A 136 7.45 -0.27 0.81
N SER A 137 7.08 -1.47 0.40
CA SER A 137 6.10 -1.69 -0.67
C SER A 137 4.73 -1.14 -0.29
N SER A 138 4.31 -1.34 0.96
CA SER A 138 3.05 -0.81 1.47
C SER A 138 3.05 0.72 1.54
N VAL A 139 4.17 1.34 1.94
CA VAL A 139 4.33 2.80 1.87
C VAL A 139 4.19 3.29 0.43
N ALA A 140 4.80 2.61 -0.54
CA ALA A 140 4.68 2.97 -1.94
C ALA A 140 3.23 2.87 -2.45
N ILE A 141 2.48 1.83 -2.06
CA ILE A 141 1.05 1.71 -2.39
C ILE A 141 0.27 2.88 -1.78
N ALA A 142 0.50 3.17 -0.50
CA ALA A 142 -0.17 4.26 0.19
C ALA A 142 0.07 5.61 -0.52
N VAL A 143 1.31 5.90 -0.93
CA VAL A 143 1.64 7.13 -1.68
C VAL A 143 0.92 7.20 -3.03
N VAL A 144 0.89 6.10 -3.78
CA VAL A 144 0.15 6.04 -5.06
C VAL A 144 -1.33 6.30 -4.82
N GLN A 145 -1.89 5.70 -3.76
CA GLN A 145 -3.29 5.85 -3.41
C GLN A 145 -3.65 7.27 -2.96
N PHE A 146 -2.78 7.91 -2.18
CA PHE A 146 -2.90 9.33 -1.83
C PHE A 146 -2.88 10.24 -3.07
N ARG A 147 -2.00 9.97 -4.03
CA ARG A 147 -2.00 10.72 -5.30
C ARG A 147 -3.30 10.52 -6.08
N GLY A 148 -3.79 9.29 -6.16
CA GLY A 148 -5.09 8.99 -6.76
C GLY A 148 -6.24 9.75 -6.09
N PHE A 149 -6.20 9.91 -4.77
CA PHE A 149 -7.17 10.73 -4.03
C PHE A 149 -7.11 12.22 -4.38
N ILE A 150 -5.91 12.80 -4.46
CA ILE A 150 -5.75 14.21 -4.84
C ILE A 150 -6.35 14.45 -6.22
N TYR A 151 -6.03 13.61 -7.21
CA TYR A 151 -6.59 13.74 -8.55
C TYR A 151 -8.12 13.59 -8.57
N ALA A 152 -8.69 12.62 -7.86
CA ALA A 152 -10.14 12.45 -7.78
C ALA A 152 -10.83 13.68 -7.16
N ASN A 153 -10.22 14.29 -6.16
CA ASN A 153 -10.74 15.49 -5.51
C ASN A 153 -10.64 16.75 -6.41
N GLU A 154 -9.57 16.86 -7.19
CA GLU A 154 -9.42 17.90 -8.22
C GLU A 154 -10.51 17.78 -9.30
N PHE A 155 -10.78 16.56 -9.79
CA PHE A 155 -11.86 16.31 -10.75
C PHE A 155 -13.23 16.72 -10.22
N ARG A 156 -13.54 16.45 -8.95
CA ARG A 156 -14.79 16.91 -8.32
C ARG A 156 -14.86 18.43 -8.19
N THR A 157 -13.74 19.09 -7.91
CA THR A 157 -13.68 20.56 -7.87
C THR A 157 -13.98 21.15 -9.24
N ILE A 158 -13.52 20.51 -10.33
CA ILE A 158 -13.84 20.93 -11.70
C ILE A 158 -15.32 20.68 -12.02
N ILE A 159 -15.85 19.48 -11.70
CA ILE A 159 -17.26 19.12 -11.96
C ILE A 159 -18.23 20.00 -11.15
N SER A 160 -17.91 20.30 -9.89
CA SER A 160 -18.74 21.19 -9.05
C SER A 160 -18.69 22.66 -9.46
N ARG A 161 -17.63 23.10 -10.15
CA ARG A 161 -17.55 24.44 -10.76
C ARG A 161 -18.20 24.51 -12.14
N ALA A 162 -18.38 23.37 -12.81
CA ALA A 162 -19.04 23.28 -14.11
C ALA A 162 -20.57 23.15 -14.00
N LYS A 163 -21.09 22.92 -12.79
CA LYS A 163 -22.52 22.95 -12.45
C LYS A 163 -22.93 24.35 -12.03
#